data_AF-A0A1Q3JXC1-F1
#
_entry.id   AF-A0A1Q3JXC1-F1
#
_cell.length_a   1.000
_cell.length_b   1.000
_cell.length_c   1.000
_cell.angle_alpha   90.00
_cell.angle_beta   90.00
_cell.angle_gamma   90.00
#
_symmetry.space_group_name_H-M   'P 1'
#
loop_
_entity.id
_entity.type
_entity.pdbx_description
1 polymer ?
#
loop_
_entity_poly.entity_id
_entity_poly.type
_entity_poly.pdbx_seq_one_letter_code
_entity_poly.pdbx_strand_id
1 'polypeptide(L)'
;MLDIRIDLVPGGSEPLRRTIATMRIANRSNLADLSNYSIDATEGRNVAGLPARRVSITIQNHDRRQSVWRLIEKAAAATAQAEGDQL
;
A
#
# COMPACT_ATOMS: atom_id res chain seq x y z
N MET A 1 -1.19 12.96 -3.73
CA MET A 1 -0.52 11.99 -2.85
C MET A 1 -1.61 11.28 -2.07
N LEU A 2 -1.55 9.95 -1.97
CA LEU A 2 -2.47 9.16 -1.13
C LEU A 2 -1.71 8.67 0.10
N ASP A 3 -2.35 8.77 1.25
CA ASP A 3 -1.88 8.22 2.52
C ASP A 3 -2.93 7.23 3.02
N ILE A 4 -2.55 5.96 3.11
CA ILE A 4 -3.43 4.84 3.42
C ILE A 4 -2.99 4.26 4.75
N ARG A 5 -3.94 4.14 5.67
CA ARG A 5 -3.76 3.53 6.99
C ARG A 5 -4.71 2.35 7.12
N ILE A 6 -4.16 1.19 7.46
CA ILE A 6 -4.92 -0.04 7.67
C ILE A 6 -4.96 -0.28 9.18
N ASP A 7 -6.13 -0.05 9.76
CA ASP A 7 -6.39 -0.29 11.17
C ASP A 7 -7.21 -1.58 11.34
N LEU A 8 -6.77 -2.42 12.27
CA LEU A 8 -7.57 -3.51 12.81
C LEU A 8 -8.35 -2.99 14.01
N VAL A 9 -9.67 -3.14 14.00
CA VAL A 9 -10.55 -2.83 15.13
C VAL A 9 -11.26 -4.12 15.58
N PRO A 10 -10.68 -4.88 16.53
CA PRO A 10 -11.23 -6.15 16.98
C PRO A 10 -12.67 -6.03 17.48
N GLY A 11 -13.60 -6.76 16.87
CA GLY A 11 -15.02 -6.73 17.24
C GLY A 11 -15.69 -5.36 17.12
N GLY A 12 -15.10 -4.42 16.39
CA GLY A 12 -15.57 -3.03 16.32
C GLY A 12 -15.26 -2.19 17.57
N SER A 13 -14.55 -2.74 18.56
CA SER A 13 -14.16 -2.03 19.78
C SER A 13 -13.01 -1.05 19.50
N GLU A 14 -13.33 0.24 19.39
CA GLU A 14 -12.34 1.30 19.11
C GLU A 14 -11.15 1.35 20.08
N PRO A 15 -11.31 1.09 21.40
CA PRO A 15 -10.17 1.03 22.32
C PRO A 15 -9.12 -0.03 21.95
N LEU A 16 -9.51 -1.06 21.19
CA LEU A 16 -8.62 -2.12 20.72
C LEU A 16 -8.05 -1.84 19.32
N ARG A 17 -8.35 -0.67 18.73
CA ARG A 17 -7.84 -0.25 17.42
C ARG A 17 -6.31 -0.26 17.44
N ARG A 18 -5.73 -0.90 16.43
CA ARG A 18 -4.29 -0.81 16.16
C ARG A 18 -4.03 -0.74 14.67
N THR A 19 -3.06 0.06 14.28
CA THR A 19 -2.59 0.12 12.90
C THR A 19 -1.72 -1.10 12.65
N ILE A 20 -2.08 -1.85 11.61
CA ILE A 20 -1.34 -3.05 11.20
C ILE A 20 -0.54 -2.81 9.94
N ALA A 21 -0.89 -1.80 9.14
CA ALA A 21 -0.10 -1.41 7.98
C ALA A 21 -0.35 0.04 7.57
N THR A 22 0.60 0.62 6.85
CA THR A 22 0.52 1.93 6.21
C THR A 22 1.02 1.82 4.77
N MET A 23 0.49 2.65 3.88
CA MET A 23 0.95 2.74 2.50
C MET A 23 0.84 4.18 2.01
N ARG A 24 1.95 4.71 1.49
CA ARG A 24 2.00 6.02 0.85
C ARG A 24 2.16 5.85 -0.65
N ILE A 25 1.27 6.46 -1.42
CA ILE A 25 1.33 6.47 -2.89
C ILE A 25 1.60 7.90 -3.35
N ALA A 26 2.83 8.16 -3.76
CA ALA A 26 3.28 9.47 -4.24
C ALA A 26 3.33 9.47 -5.77
N ASN A 27 2.73 10.49 -6.40
CA ASN A 27 2.86 10.72 -7.83
C ASN A 27 4.29 11.24 -8.11
N ARG A 28 5.01 10.59 -9.04
CA ARG A 28 6.37 10.93 -9.45
C ARG A 28 6.44 11.71 -10.77
N SER A 29 5.39 11.66 -11.59
CA SER A 29 5.33 12.37 -12.87
C SER A 29 3.94 12.95 -13.11
N ASN A 30 3.83 14.27 -13.25
CA ASN A 30 2.57 14.94 -13.56
C ASN A 30 2.25 14.92 -15.08
N LEU A 31 2.48 13.78 -15.72
CA LEU A 31 2.09 13.58 -17.11
C LEU A 31 0.55 13.41 -17.16
N ALA A 32 -0.08 13.97 -18.19
CA ALA A 32 -1.51 14.27 -18.25
C ALA A 32 -2.41 13.08 -17.90
N ASP A 33 -2.28 11.98 -18.65
CA ASP A 33 -3.18 10.83 -18.57
C ASP A 33 -2.50 9.57 -17.99
N LEU A 34 -1.17 9.51 -18.04
CA LEU A 34 -0.36 8.43 -17.48
C LEU A 34 0.57 9.01 -16.41
N SER A 35 0.62 8.39 -15.23
CA SER A 35 1.54 8.81 -14.17
C SER A 35 2.31 7.63 -13.61
N ASN A 36 3.52 7.91 -13.18
CA ASN A 36 4.33 7.00 -12.38
C ASN A 36 4.05 7.29 -10.91
N TYR A 37 3.95 6.23 -10.10
CA TYR A 37 3.68 6.33 -8.68
C TYR A 37 4.70 5.53 -7.90
N SER A 38 5.34 6.16 -6.91
CA SER A 38 6.10 5.41 -5.92
C SER A 38 5.19 5.03 -4.76
N ILE A 39 5.37 3.80 -4.30
CA ILE A 39 4.66 3.23 -3.17
C ILE A 39 5.68 2.94 -2.09
N ASP A 40 5.40 3.42 -0.89
CA ASP A 40 6.11 3.07 0.33
C ASP A 40 5.10 2.43 1.27
N ALA A 41 5.20 1.11 1.44
CA ALA A 41 4.32 0.32 2.30
C ALA A 41 5.10 -0.20 3.51
N THR A 42 4.45 -0.17 4.68
CA THR A 42 4.96 -0.80 5.89
C THR A 42 3.86 -1.66 6.47
N GLU A 43 4.17 -2.89 6.83
CA GLU A 43 3.28 -3.75 7.60
C GLU A 43 3.95 -4.08 8.93
N GLY A 44 3.21 -3.85 10.01
CA GLY A 44 3.63 -4.21 11.35
C GLY A 44 3.68 -5.72 11.53
N ARG A 45 4.28 -6.16 12.64
CA ARG A 45 4.32 -7.60 12.96
C ARG A 45 2.88 -8.13 13.07
N ASN A 46 2.55 -9.16 12.29
CA ASN A 46 1.20 -9.71 12.32
C ASN A 46 1.02 -10.69 13.49
N VAL A 47 -0.23 -11.01 13.82
CA VAL A 47 -0.57 -11.97 14.89
C VAL A 47 -0.12 -13.40 14.59
N ALA A 48 0.16 -13.72 13.32
CA ALA A 48 0.69 -15.00 12.88
C ALA A 48 2.23 -15.09 13.00
N GLY A 49 2.88 -14.05 13.54
CA GLY A 49 4.32 -14.04 13.79
C GLY A 49 5.19 -13.63 12.61
N LEU A 50 4.61 -13.17 11.49
CA LEU A 50 5.39 -12.63 10.39
C LEU A 50 6.10 -11.34 10.83
N PRO A 51 7.39 -11.17 10.48
CA PRO A 51 8.16 -9.99 10.85
C PRO A 51 7.53 -8.72 10.27
N ALA A 52 7.77 -7.59 10.93
CA ALA A 52 7.43 -6.30 10.34
C ALA A 52 8.22 -6.13 9.04
N ARG A 53 7.57 -5.59 8.01
CA ARG A 53 8.15 -5.44 6.69
C ARG A 53 7.96 -4.03 6.16
N ARG A 54 8.89 -3.64 5.29
CA ARG A 54 8.83 -2.40 4.54
C ARG A 54 9.15 -2.68 3.09
N VAL A 55 8.30 -2.19 2.19
CA VAL A 55 8.42 -2.38 0.75
C VAL A 55 8.37 -1.01 0.09
N SER A 56 9.31 -0.77 -0.82
CA SER A 56 9.32 0.43 -1.67
C SER A 56 9.36 0.00 -3.13
N ILE A 57 8.33 0.35 -3.90
CA ILE A 57 8.18 -0.04 -5.31
C ILE A 57 7.70 1.15 -6.15
N THR A 58 7.80 1.02 -7.48
CA THR A 58 7.27 2.03 -8.41
C THR A 58 6.31 1.38 -9.41
N ILE A 59 5.09 1.91 -9.49
CA ILE A 59 4.17 1.64 -10.59
C ILE A 59 4.48 2.60 -11.73
N GLN A 60 4.75 2.05 -12.92
CA GLN A 60 4.96 2.82 -14.13
C GLN A 60 3.65 2.94 -14.94
N ASN A 61 3.49 4.06 -15.64
CA ASN A 61 2.48 4.30 -16.68
C ASN A 61 1.05 3.94 -16.23
N HIS A 62 0.62 4.37 -15.04
CA HIS A 62 -0.75 4.15 -14.59
C HIS A 62 -1.69 5.18 -15.21
N ASP A 63 -2.75 4.70 -15.85
CA ASP A 63 -3.82 5.51 -16.40
C ASP A 63 -4.65 6.17 -15.31
N ARG A 64 -4.67 7.51 -15.32
CA ARG A 64 -5.32 8.36 -14.33
C ARG A 64 -6.83 8.50 -14.55
N ARG A 65 -7.36 8.07 -15.71
CA ARG A 65 -8.81 8.09 -16.00
C ARG A 65 -9.56 6.92 -15.36
N GLN A 66 -8.91 6.24 -14.41
CA GLN A 66 -9.47 5.11 -13.68
C GLN A 66 -9.81 5.51 -12.25
N SER A 67 -10.66 4.70 -11.62
CA SER A 67 -10.95 4.83 -10.20
C SER A 67 -9.66 4.77 -9.38
N VAL A 68 -9.56 5.60 -8.35
CA VAL A 68 -8.45 5.55 -7.38
C VAL A 68 -8.26 4.16 -6.76
N TRP A 69 -9.35 3.39 -6.67
CA TRP A 69 -9.32 2.00 -6.18
C TRP A 69 -8.51 1.07 -7.09
N ARG A 70 -8.42 1.33 -8.40
CA ARG A 70 -7.54 0.57 -9.32
C ARG A 70 -6.07 0.83 -9.04
N LEU A 71 -5.71 2.06 -8.66
CA LEU A 71 -4.35 2.38 -8.23
C LEU A 71 -4.02 1.66 -6.92
N ILE A 72 -4.96 1.67 -5.96
CA ILE A 72 -4.80 0.98 -4.67
C ILE A 72 -4.67 -0.53 -4.87
N GLU A 73 -5.52 -1.14 -5.70
CA GLU A 73 -5.46 -2.55 -6.07
C GLU A 73 -4.09 -2.92 -6.64
N LYS A 74 -3.62 -2.17 -7.64
CA LYS A 74 -2.31 -2.40 -8.26
C LYS A 74 -1.16 -2.21 -7.26
N ALA A 75 -1.28 -1.23 -6.36
CA ALA A 75 -0.29 -0.99 -5.32
C ALA A 75 -0.24 -2.12 -4.28
N ALA A 76 -1.39 -2.62 -3.85
CA ALA A 76 -1.49 -3.75 -2.94
C ALA A 76 -0.93 -5.03 -3.58
N ALA A 77 -1.31 -5.32 -4.83
CA ALA A 77 -0.82 -6.48 -5.56
C ALA A 77 0.71 -6.48 -5.71
N ALA A 78 1.28 -5.34 -6.12
CA ALA A 78 2.73 -5.23 -6.28
C ALA A 78 3.48 -5.28 -4.92
N THR A 79 2.87 -4.79 -3.85
CA THR A 79 3.42 -4.93 -2.48
C THR A 79 3.44 -6.40 -2.03
N ALA A 80 2.38 -7.16 -2.35
CA ALA A 80 2.30 -8.59 -2.05
C ALA A 80 3.25 -9.43 -2.92
N GLN A 81 3.48 -9.06 -4.18
CA GLN A 81 4.44 -9.77 -5.04
C GLN A 81 5.89 -9.57 -4.59
N ALA A 82 6.24 -8.37 -4.13
CA ALA A 82 7.57 -8.10 -3.57
C ALA A 82 7.87 -8.93 -2.29
N GLU A 83 6.84 -9.54 -1.67
CA GLU A 83 6.99 -10.54 -0.59
C GLU A 83 7.59 -11.85 -1.10
N GLY A 84 7.17 -12.31 -2.27
CA GLY A 84 7.54 -13.62 -2.82
C GLY A 84 8.93 -13.69 -3.41
N ASP A 85 9.48 -12.55 -3.89
CA ASP A 85 10.78 -12.48 -4.55
C ASP A 85 11.98 -12.34 -3.58
N GLN A 86 11.73 -12.20 -2.27
CA GLN A 86 12.77 -12.06 -1.23
C GLN A 86 13.03 -13.34 -0.42
N LEU A 87 12.41 -14.47 -0.76
CA LEU A 87 12.60 -15.80 -0.16
C LEU A 87 13.33 -16.74 -1.12
#